data_AF-A0A401M4E2-F1
#
_entry.id   AF-A0A401M4E2-F1
#
_cell.length_a   1.000
_cell.length_b   1.000
_cell.length_c   1.000
_cell.angle_alpha   90.00
_cell.angle_beta   90.00
_cell.angle_gamma   90.00
#
_symmetry.space_group_name_H-M   'P 1'
#
loop_
_entity.id
_entity.type
_entity.pdbx_description
1 polymer ?
#
loop_
_entity_poly.entity_id
_entity_poly.type
_entity_poly.pdbx_seq_one_letter_code
_entity_poly.pdbx_strand_id
1 'polypeptide(L)'
;MVTRTSIGALGMAGLLAASGVIALSGTADAASTLGSAAAGKGRYFGAAVAANHLGEAPYVSTLDTEFTSATPENEMKWDAVERTRNSFTFGAADQIVSHAQSKGMKVRGHTLVWHSQLPSWVGTLGTADLRTAMNNHITKVMQHYKGKIHSWDVVNEAFQDGNSGARRSSPFQDKLGNGFIEEAFRTARAADPAAKLCYNDYNTDGVNAKSNAVYNMVRDFKARGVPIDCVGFQSHFNSASPVPGDYQANLQRFADLGVDVQITELDIEGSGTAQANSYSNVVRACLAVSRCTGITVWGVTDKYSWRASGTPLLFDGNYNKKPAYTAVLTALGGTSSGGGGGTAACTVSYSKQEEWSDRFNGKVTVTAGGSAIGNWTTTVTVTSPQKISATWNGTPTWDSSGNVMTMKPNGNGSLAAGASTSFGFTVMKNGSNAAPVLGSCTAS
;
A
#
# COMPACT_ATOMS: atom_id res chain seq x y z
N MET A 1 -76.93 -12.52 58.02
CA MET A 1 -75.78 -12.65 58.95
C MET A 1 -74.54 -12.38 58.12
N VAL A 2 -74.02 -11.14 58.04
CA VAL A 2 -73.09 -10.48 59.00
C VAL A 2 -71.83 -11.37 59.12
N THR A 3 -70.61 -10.99 58.69
CA THR A 3 -69.87 -9.74 58.95
C THR A 3 -68.71 -9.54 57.97
N ARG A 4 -68.31 -8.26 57.80
CA ARG A 4 -67.21 -7.68 57.02
C ARG A 4 -65.81 -8.01 57.57
N THR A 5 -64.77 -7.97 56.72
CA THR A 5 -63.57 -7.11 56.96
C THR A 5 -62.74 -6.85 55.68
N SER A 6 -62.26 -5.63 55.57
CA SER A 6 -61.50 -4.97 54.50
C SER A 6 -59.98 -5.23 54.58
N ILE A 7 -59.23 -4.67 53.61
CA ILE A 7 -57.80 -4.24 53.56
C ILE A 7 -57.25 -4.72 52.20
N GLY A 8 -56.66 -3.93 51.31
CA GLY A 8 -56.07 -2.60 51.38
C GLY A 8 -54.88 -2.63 50.41
N ALA A 9 -54.90 -1.79 49.38
CA ALA A 9 -53.85 -1.71 48.37
C ALA A 9 -52.55 -1.14 48.97
N LEU A 10 -51.42 -1.78 48.68
CA LEU A 10 -50.08 -1.24 48.89
C LEU A 10 -49.31 -1.35 47.58
N GLY A 11 -48.91 -0.19 47.07
CA GLY A 11 -48.09 -0.05 45.88
C GLY A 11 -46.65 -0.47 46.12
N MET A 12 -45.95 -0.75 45.02
CA MET A 12 -44.50 -0.80 45.00
C MET A 12 -44.03 -0.09 43.73
N ALA A 13 -43.36 1.05 43.94
CA ALA A 13 -42.66 1.80 42.92
C ALA A 13 -41.44 0.99 42.46
N GLY A 14 -41.41 0.60 41.18
CA GLY A 14 -40.24 -0.02 40.57
C GLY A 14 -39.24 1.06 40.15
N LEU A 15 -38.06 1.07 40.78
CA LEU A 15 -36.91 1.86 40.35
C LEU A 15 -36.47 1.43 38.94
N LEU A 16 -36.47 2.37 37.99
CA LEU A 16 -35.76 2.26 36.72
C LEU A 16 -34.27 2.51 36.98
N ALA A 17 -33.47 1.44 37.05
CA ALA A 17 -32.03 1.53 36.98
C ALA A 17 -31.61 1.79 35.52
N ALA A 18 -31.31 3.04 35.18
CA ALA A 18 -30.67 3.40 33.94
C ALA A 18 -29.18 2.99 34.00
N SER A 19 -28.87 1.80 33.47
CA SER A 19 -27.49 1.38 33.25
C SER A 19 -26.89 2.22 32.14
N GLY A 20 -26.13 3.26 32.50
CA GLY A 20 -25.31 4.03 31.59
C GLY A 20 -24.25 3.14 30.95
N VAL A 21 -24.38 2.89 29.65
CA VAL A 21 -23.29 2.31 28.85
C VAL A 21 -22.24 3.40 28.70
N ILE A 22 -21.21 3.37 29.55
CA ILE A 22 -20.00 4.15 29.34
C ILE A 22 -19.32 3.53 28.12
N ALA A 23 -19.50 4.15 26.95
CA ALA A 23 -18.65 3.90 25.82
C ALA A 23 -17.22 4.35 26.19
N LEU A 24 -16.42 3.42 26.69
CA LEU A 24 -14.97 3.57 26.75
C LEU A 24 -14.51 3.80 25.31
N SER A 25 -14.29 5.07 24.99
CA SER A 25 -13.61 5.46 23.77
C SER A 25 -12.21 4.87 23.90
N GLY A 26 -11.99 3.72 23.27
CA GLY A 26 -10.67 3.12 23.21
C GLY A 26 -9.72 4.18 22.70
N THR A 27 -8.67 4.46 23.47
CA THR A 27 -7.50 5.18 22.96
C THR A 27 -7.08 4.44 21.70
N ALA A 28 -7.18 5.09 20.54
CA ALA A 28 -6.67 4.54 19.31
C ALA A 28 -5.15 4.39 19.48
N ASP A 29 -4.71 3.19 19.87
CA ASP A 29 -3.31 2.81 19.83
C ASP A 29 -2.86 3.05 18.39
N ALA A 30 -1.91 3.96 18.22
CA ALA A 30 -1.38 4.27 16.90
C ALA A 30 -0.71 2.99 16.36
N ALA A 31 -1.27 2.46 15.27
CA ALA A 31 -0.79 1.22 14.68
C ALA A 31 0.70 1.34 14.31
N SER A 32 1.50 0.37 14.77
CA SER A 32 2.96 0.39 14.66
C SER A 32 3.52 -0.40 13.47
N THR A 33 2.67 -1.16 12.77
CA THR A 33 3.06 -1.98 11.60
C THR A 33 2.23 -1.63 10.36
N LEU A 34 2.74 -1.94 9.16
CA LEU A 34 2.05 -1.60 7.91
C LEU A 34 0.67 -2.27 7.82
N GLY A 35 0.61 -3.57 8.13
CA GLY A 35 -0.61 -4.36 8.12
C GLY A 35 -1.66 -3.87 9.10
N SER A 36 -1.27 -3.56 10.35
CA SER A 36 -2.20 -3.02 11.35
C SER A 36 -2.70 -1.62 10.99
N ALA A 37 -1.84 -0.75 10.48
CA ALA A 37 -2.22 0.60 10.05
C ALA A 37 -3.18 0.56 8.86
N ALA A 38 -2.92 -0.31 7.88
CA ALA A 38 -3.83 -0.53 6.75
C ALA A 38 -5.18 -1.11 7.21
N ALA A 39 -5.17 -2.09 8.12
CA ALA A 39 -6.39 -2.66 8.68
C ALA A 39 -7.25 -1.60 9.39
N GLY A 40 -6.64 -0.68 10.12
CA GLY A 40 -7.30 0.48 10.72
C GLY A 40 -7.95 1.44 9.71
N LYS A 41 -7.59 1.33 8.43
CA LYS A 41 -8.23 2.05 7.30
C LYS A 41 -9.14 1.15 6.46
N GLY A 42 -9.44 -0.07 6.92
CA GLY A 42 -10.25 -1.04 6.18
C GLY A 42 -9.57 -1.54 4.90
N ARG A 43 -8.24 -1.65 4.91
CA ARG A 43 -7.41 -2.15 3.81
C ARG A 43 -6.56 -3.32 4.27
N TYR A 44 -6.16 -4.21 3.37
CA TYR A 44 -5.01 -5.09 3.65
C TYR A 44 -3.71 -4.42 3.19
N PHE A 45 -2.59 -4.80 3.82
CA PHE A 45 -1.24 -4.52 3.32
C PHE A 45 -0.50 -5.84 3.18
N GLY A 46 -0.03 -6.18 1.98
CA GLY A 46 0.55 -7.48 1.66
C GLY A 46 1.92 -7.41 1.00
N ALA A 47 2.53 -8.57 0.82
CA ALA A 47 3.77 -8.75 0.08
C ALA A 47 3.67 -9.93 -0.90
N ALA A 48 4.41 -9.87 -2.01
CA ALA A 48 4.78 -11.05 -2.77
C ALA A 48 5.78 -11.90 -1.96
N VAL A 49 5.59 -13.22 -1.99
CA VAL A 49 6.33 -14.19 -1.19
C VAL A 49 6.77 -15.34 -2.07
N ALA A 50 8.02 -15.79 -1.89
CA ALA A 50 8.53 -17.00 -2.52
C ALA A 50 8.83 -18.07 -1.47
N ALA A 51 8.48 -19.33 -1.78
CA ALA A 51 8.51 -20.43 -0.83
C ALA A 51 9.93 -20.75 -0.34
N ASN A 52 10.94 -20.56 -1.21
CA ASN A 52 12.35 -20.78 -0.91
C ASN A 52 12.92 -19.79 0.14
N HIS A 53 12.23 -18.69 0.45
CA HIS A 53 12.65 -17.73 1.47
C HIS A 53 11.99 -17.95 2.84
N LEU A 54 11.00 -18.85 2.94
CA LEU A 54 10.32 -19.17 4.22
C LEU A 54 11.22 -19.89 5.24
N GLY A 55 12.42 -20.32 4.85
CA GLY A 55 13.46 -20.82 5.76
C GLY A 55 14.37 -19.74 6.36
N GLU A 56 14.33 -18.49 5.85
CA GLU A 56 15.18 -17.41 6.32
C GLU A 56 14.49 -16.63 7.46
N ALA A 57 15.06 -16.69 8.67
CA ALA A 57 14.42 -16.11 9.85
C ALA A 57 14.14 -14.59 9.76
N PRO A 58 15.08 -13.73 9.28
CA PRO A 58 14.78 -12.31 9.08
C PRO A 58 13.66 -12.05 8.06
N TYR A 59 13.57 -12.87 7.00
CA TYR A 59 12.53 -12.77 5.99
C TYR A 59 11.15 -13.05 6.60
N VAL A 60 11.01 -14.19 7.28
CA VAL A 60 9.75 -14.60 7.91
C VAL A 60 9.35 -13.63 9.03
N SER A 61 10.31 -13.19 9.86
CA SER A 61 10.02 -12.21 10.91
C SER A 61 9.48 -10.89 10.36
N THR A 62 10.03 -10.42 9.23
CA THR A 62 9.56 -9.19 8.57
C THR A 62 8.17 -9.42 7.95
N LEU A 63 8.00 -10.55 7.25
CA LEU A 63 6.72 -10.95 6.65
C LEU A 63 5.59 -10.98 7.69
N ASP A 64 5.82 -11.69 8.80
CA ASP A 64 4.83 -11.93 9.86
C ASP A 64 4.46 -10.67 10.64
N THR A 65 5.40 -9.75 10.79
CA THR A 65 5.19 -8.53 11.59
C THR A 65 4.45 -7.46 10.79
N GLU A 66 4.79 -7.30 9.52
CA GLU A 66 4.45 -6.09 8.77
C GLU A 66 3.30 -6.31 7.78
N PHE A 67 2.96 -7.55 7.42
CA PHE A 67 1.99 -7.83 6.37
C PHE A 67 0.80 -8.66 6.87
N THR A 68 -0.35 -8.47 6.21
CA THR A 68 -1.65 -9.11 6.49
C THR A 68 -2.21 -9.85 5.27
N SER A 69 -1.42 -9.90 4.19
CA SER A 69 -1.75 -10.64 2.97
C SER A 69 -0.47 -11.14 2.31
N ALA A 70 -0.52 -12.33 1.72
CA ALA A 70 0.56 -12.90 0.93
C ALA A 70 0.10 -13.19 -0.51
N THR A 71 1.01 -13.02 -1.46
CA THR A 71 0.81 -13.41 -2.87
C THR A 71 1.97 -14.32 -3.26
N PRO A 72 1.76 -15.59 -3.65
CA PRO A 72 2.82 -16.42 -4.19
C PRO A 72 3.40 -15.79 -5.45
N GLU A 73 4.69 -15.46 -5.43
CA GLU A 73 5.33 -14.70 -6.50
C GLU A 73 5.40 -15.50 -7.81
N ASN A 74 5.63 -16.82 -7.70
CA ASN A 74 5.74 -17.72 -8.85
C ASN A 74 5.03 -19.05 -8.68
N GLU A 75 4.80 -19.48 -7.45
CA GLU A 75 4.43 -20.86 -7.10
C GLU A 75 3.01 -21.24 -7.52
N MET A 76 2.17 -20.25 -7.86
CA MET A 76 0.82 -20.46 -8.38
C MET A 76 0.69 -20.20 -9.89
N LYS A 77 1.78 -19.86 -10.60
CA LYS A 77 1.77 -19.70 -12.05
C LYS A 77 1.65 -21.06 -12.75
N TRP A 78 1.20 -21.05 -14.01
CA TRP A 78 0.81 -22.27 -14.71
C TRP A 78 1.97 -23.27 -14.85
N ASP A 79 3.17 -22.81 -15.21
CA ASP A 79 4.35 -23.67 -15.31
C ASP A 79 4.77 -24.33 -13.98
N ALA A 80 4.51 -23.66 -12.86
CA ALA A 80 4.80 -24.17 -11.52
C ALA A 80 3.78 -25.23 -11.06
N VAL A 81 2.49 -25.01 -11.34
CA VAL A 81 1.43 -25.90 -10.82
C VAL A 81 1.00 -27.00 -11.79
N GLU A 82 1.27 -26.87 -13.10
CA GLU A 82 0.87 -27.86 -14.12
C GLU A 82 1.90 -27.97 -15.26
N ARG A 83 3.18 -28.20 -14.90
CA ARG A 83 4.28 -28.32 -15.86
C ARG A 83 4.08 -29.40 -16.93
N THR A 84 3.36 -30.47 -16.59
CA THR A 84 2.95 -31.53 -17.51
C THR A 84 1.42 -31.58 -17.52
N ARG A 85 0.80 -31.60 -18.71
CA ARG A 85 -0.66 -31.56 -18.88
C ARG A 85 -1.36 -32.58 -17.96
N ASN A 86 -2.31 -32.11 -17.17
CA ASN A 86 -3.08 -32.86 -16.17
C ASN A 86 -2.28 -33.45 -14.99
N SER A 87 -1.02 -33.06 -14.79
CA SER A 87 -0.22 -33.42 -13.62
C SER A 87 0.03 -32.18 -12.78
N PHE A 88 -0.70 -32.07 -11.66
CA PHE A 88 -0.67 -30.88 -10.81
C PHE A 88 0.29 -31.03 -9.62
N THR A 89 1.10 -29.99 -9.38
CA THR A 89 2.04 -29.93 -8.25
C THR A 89 1.84 -28.66 -7.45
N PHE A 90 1.29 -28.79 -6.24
CA PHE A 90 0.91 -27.65 -5.41
C PHE A 90 1.86 -27.37 -4.24
N GLY A 91 2.86 -28.22 -3.99
CA GLY A 91 3.64 -28.21 -2.75
C GLY A 91 4.25 -26.86 -2.35
N ALA A 92 4.89 -26.14 -3.27
CA ALA A 92 5.51 -24.84 -2.98
C ALA A 92 4.46 -23.75 -2.66
N ALA A 93 3.36 -23.71 -3.42
CA ALA A 93 2.27 -22.79 -3.17
C ALA A 93 1.51 -23.15 -1.87
N ASP A 94 1.36 -24.44 -1.57
CA ASP A 94 0.75 -24.93 -0.33
C ASP A 94 1.56 -24.51 0.91
N GLN A 95 2.88 -24.44 0.82
CA GLN A 95 3.73 -23.91 1.89
C GLN A 95 3.40 -22.44 2.20
N ILE A 96 3.26 -21.60 1.16
CA ILE A 96 2.92 -20.18 1.32
C ILE A 96 1.49 -20.02 1.85
N VAL A 97 0.52 -20.75 1.29
CA VAL A 97 -0.88 -20.70 1.75
C VAL A 97 -0.99 -21.13 3.22
N SER A 98 -0.31 -22.22 3.60
CA SER A 98 -0.33 -22.72 4.98
C SER A 98 0.32 -21.73 5.94
N HIS A 99 1.44 -21.11 5.55
CA HIS A 99 2.09 -20.05 6.33
C HIS A 99 1.15 -18.87 6.54
N ALA A 100 0.57 -18.34 5.46
CA ALA A 100 -0.36 -17.23 5.49
C ALA A 100 -1.56 -17.51 6.41
N GLN A 101 -2.18 -18.69 6.27
CA GLN A 101 -3.31 -19.10 7.12
C GLN A 101 -2.93 -19.20 8.60
N SER A 102 -1.73 -19.72 8.91
CA SER A 102 -1.24 -19.80 10.30
C SER A 102 -1.07 -18.43 10.97
N LYS A 103 -0.94 -17.37 10.17
CA LYS A 103 -0.79 -15.98 10.60
C LYS A 103 -2.06 -15.15 10.43
N GLY A 104 -3.16 -15.76 9.99
CA GLY A 104 -4.41 -15.05 9.69
C GLY A 104 -4.30 -14.09 8.51
N MET A 105 -3.29 -14.26 7.65
CA MET A 105 -3.12 -13.45 6.45
C MET A 105 -4.12 -13.88 5.37
N LYS A 106 -4.57 -12.90 4.57
CA LYS A 106 -5.26 -13.18 3.32
C LYS A 106 -4.28 -13.75 2.30
N VAL A 107 -4.77 -14.51 1.33
CA VAL A 107 -3.98 -14.96 0.18
C VAL A 107 -4.58 -14.40 -1.10
N ARG A 108 -3.74 -13.78 -1.94
CA ARG A 108 -4.08 -13.50 -3.33
C ARG A 108 -3.47 -14.59 -4.21
N GLY A 109 -4.31 -15.30 -4.97
CA GLY A 109 -3.84 -16.29 -5.93
C GLY A 109 -3.40 -15.60 -7.22
N HIS A 110 -2.15 -15.84 -7.63
CA HIS A 110 -1.53 -15.19 -8.78
C HIS A 110 -0.73 -16.23 -9.59
N THR A 111 -1.11 -16.59 -10.81
CA THR A 111 -2.29 -16.18 -11.59
C THR A 111 -2.76 -17.37 -12.43
N LEU A 112 -4.04 -17.41 -12.80
CA LEU A 112 -4.63 -18.57 -13.50
C LEU A 112 -4.36 -18.59 -15.01
N VAL A 113 -4.47 -17.43 -15.67
CA VAL A 113 -4.26 -17.33 -17.12
C VAL A 113 -3.35 -16.14 -17.43
N TRP A 114 -2.19 -16.44 -17.99
CA TRP A 114 -1.19 -15.43 -18.36
C TRP A 114 -0.46 -15.86 -19.64
N HIS A 115 0.06 -14.91 -20.39
CA HIS A 115 0.81 -15.18 -21.63
C HIS A 115 2.25 -15.67 -21.35
N SER A 116 2.77 -15.41 -20.15
CA SER A 116 4.11 -15.78 -19.70
C SER A 116 4.04 -16.92 -18.69
N GLN A 117 5.20 -17.54 -18.41
CA GLN A 117 5.35 -18.68 -17.50
C GLN A 117 4.32 -19.79 -17.76
N LEU A 118 4.13 -20.09 -19.06
CA LEU A 118 3.30 -21.17 -19.54
C LEU A 118 4.14 -22.44 -19.72
N PRO A 119 3.62 -23.63 -19.35
CA PRO A 119 4.21 -24.88 -19.78
C PRO A 119 4.34 -24.95 -21.30
N SER A 120 5.42 -25.54 -21.79
CA SER A 120 5.72 -25.62 -23.23
C SER A 120 4.63 -26.31 -24.06
N TRP A 121 3.85 -27.21 -23.46
CA TRP A 121 2.75 -27.92 -24.12
C TRP A 121 1.53 -27.03 -24.40
N VAL A 122 1.32 -25.93 -23.68
CA VAL A 122 0.12 -25.08 -23.85
C VAL A 122 0.09 -24.44 -25.24
N GLY A 123 1.23 -23.90 -25.67
CA GLY A 123 1.36 -23.21 -26.96
C GLY A 123 1.16 -24.11 -28.18
N THR A 124 1.33 -25.43 -28.05
CA THR A 124 1.24 -26.38 -29.18
C THR A 124 -0.18 -26.89 -29.44
N LEU A 125 -1.11 -26.69 -28.49
CA LEU A 125 -2.47 -27.19 -28.61
C LEU A 125 -3.29 -26.49 -29.70
N GLY A 126 -4.18 -27.23 -30.36
CA GLY A 126 -5.22 -26.63 -31.21
C GLY A 126 -6.32 -25.94 -30.37
N THR A 127 -7.19 -25.16 -31.01
CA THR A 127 -8.23 -24.34 -30.35
C THR A 127 -9.09 -25.11 -29.34
N ALA A 128 -9.64 -26.28 -29.71
CA ALA A 128 -10.53 -27.04 -28.83
C ALA A 128 -9.80 -27.62 -27.60
N ASP A 129 -8.59 -28.16 -27.82
CA ASP A 129 -7.73 -28.68 -26.77
C ASP A 129 -7.25 -27.57 -25.83
N LEU A 130 -6.89 -26.41 -26.36
CA LEU A 130 -6.45 -25.27 -25.58
C LEU A 130 -7.57 -24.73 -24.69
N ARG A 131 -8.80 -24.61 -25.22
CA ARG A 131 -9.97 -24.21 -24.44
C ARG A 131 -10.22 -25.19 -23.29
N THR A 132 -10.18 -26.49 -23.59
CA THR A 132 -10.35 -27.56 -22.59
C THR A 132 -9.26 -27.50 -21.52
N ALA A 133 -8.01 -27.28 -21.93
CA ALA A 133 -6.89 -27.17 -21.02
C ALA A 133 -7.01 -25.95 -20.09
N MET A 134 -7.36 -24.77 -20.63
CA MET A 134 -7.59 -23.55 -19.86
C MET A 134 -8.69 -23.74 -18.80
N ASN A 135 -9.83 -24.28 -19.20
CA ASN A 135 -10.94 -24.47 -18.26
C ASN A 135 -10.62 -25.53 -17.19
N ASN A 136 -9.93 -26.61 -17.58
CA ASN A 136 -9.47 -27.63 -16.62
C ASN A 136 -8.44 -27.06 -15.64
N HIS A 137 -7.47 -26.28 -16.11
CA HIS A 137 -6.47 -25.63 -15.27
C HIS A 137 -7.10 -24.73 -14.22
N ILE A 138 -7.93 -23.77 -14.65
CA ILE A 138 -8.68 -22.86 -13.75
C ILE A 138 -9.44 -23.67 -12.70
N THR A 139 -10.18 -24.68 -13.15
CA THR A 139 -11.02 -25.50 -12.27
C THR A 139 -10.19 -26.25 -11.24
N LYS A 140 -9.12 -26.94 -11.65
CA LYS A 140 -8.30 -27.78 -10.75
C LYS A 140 -7.54 -26.95 -9.73
N VAL A 141 -6.93 -25.85 -10.16
CA VAL A 141 -6.19 -24.95 -9.26
C VAL A 141 -7.14 -24.31 -8.25
N MET A 142 -8.26 -23.73 -8.70
CA MET A 142 -9.20 -23.09 -7.78
C MET A 142 -9.92 -24.08 -6.86
N GLN A 143 -10.22 -25.30 -7.32
CA GLN A 143 -10.81 -26.34 -6.46
C GLN A 143 -9.86 -26.79 -5.36
N HIS A 144 -8.56 -26.93 -5.65
CA HIS A 144 -7.55 -27.27 -4.64
C HIS A 144 -7.45 -26.21 -3.53
N TYR A 145 -7.56 -24.93 -3.92
CA TYR A 145 -7.48 -23.79 -3.01
C TYR A 145 -8.83 -23.22 -2.54
N LYS A 146 -9.93 -23.93 -2.79
CA LYS A 146 -11.30 -23.44 -2.52
C LYS A 146 -11.45 -22.99 -1.07
N GLY A 147 -11.95 -21.78 -0.87
CA GLY A 147 -12.15 -21.18 0.46
C GLY A 147 -10.87 -20.75 1.19
N LYS A 148 -9.68 -20.90 0.58
CA LYS A 148 -8.40 -20.46 1.15
C LYS A 148 -7.89 -19.14 0.55
N ILE A 149 -8.46 -18.71 -0.57
CA ILE A 149 -8.01 -17.56 -1.35
C ILE A 149 -9.01 -16.42 -1.22
N HIS A 150 -8.51 -15.23 -0.88
CA HIS A 150 -9.32 -14.02 -0.81
C HIS A 150 -9.68 -13.51 -2.21
N SER A 151 -8.69 -13.46 -3.10
CA SER A 151 -8.84 -12.96 -4.46
C SER A 151 -7.92 -13.70 -5.43
N TRP A 152 -8.41 -13.97 -6.64
CA TRP A 152 -7.62 -14.52 -7.74
C TRP A 152 -7.39 -13.46 -8.81
N ASP A 153 -6.15 -13.33 -9.27
CA ASP A 153 -5.88 -12.76 -10.58
C ASP A 153 -6.23 -13.84 -11.61
N VAL A 154 -7.41 -13.71 -12.22
CA VAL A 154 -7.95 -14.74 -13.13
C VAL A 154 -7.28 -14.66 -14.49
N VAL A 155 -7.13 -13.44 -15.00
CA VAL A 155 -6.40 -13.14 -16.24
C VAL A 155 -5.42 -12.02 -15.95
N ASN A 156 -4.16 -12.24 -16.30
CA ASN A 156 -3.08 -11.28 -16.14
C ASN A 156 -2.63 -10.75 -17.52
N GLU A 157 -2.47 -9.43 -17.63
CA GLU A 157 -1.75 -8.75 -18.73
C GLU A 157 -2.23 -9.08 -20.16
N ALA A 158 -3.55 -9.17 -20.37
CA ALA A 158 -4.13 -9.52 -21.66
C ALA A 158 -4.13 -8.36 -22.69
N PHE A 159 -3.69 -7.16 -22.31
CA PHE A 159 -3.52 -6.03 -23.22
C PHE A 159 -2.03 -5.75 -23.45
N GLN A 160 -1.70 -5.39 -24.69
CA GLN A 160 -0.33 -5.00 -25.06
C GLN A 160 -0.06 -3.55 -24.67
N ASP A 161 1.22 -3.21 -24.54
CA ASP A 161 1.64 -1.82 -24.33
C ASP A 161 1.50 -1.00 -25.63
N GLY A 162 1.53 0.33 -25.46
CA GLY A 162 1.42 1.30 -26.56
C GLY A 162 0.05 1.97 -26.64
N ASN A 163 -0.22 2.59 -27.79
CA ASN A 163 -1.29 3.58 -27.93
C ASN A 163 -2.59 3.03 -28.55
N SER A 164 -2.67 1.73 -28.82
CA SER A 164 -3.85 1.12 -29.48
C SER A 164 -4.85 0.50 -28.51
N GLY A 165 -4.42 0.13 -27.29
CA GLY A 165 -5.23 -0.68 -26.38
C GLY A 165 -5.55 -2.07 -26.93
N ALA A 166 -4.72 -2.60 -27.83
CA ALA A 166 -4.94 -3.90 -28.45
C ALA A 166 -4.69 -5.06 -27.48
N ARG A 167 -5.22 -6.24 -27.84
CA ARG A 167 -4.97 -7.48 -27.12
C ARG A 167 -3.54 -7.94 -27.34
N ARG A 168 -2.94 -8.51 -26.30
CA ARG A 168 -1.61 -9.12 -26.36
C ARG A 168 -1.68 -10.47 -27.08
N SER A 169 -0.79 -10.69 -28.04
CA SER A 169 -0.62 -12.02 -28.64
C SER A 169 -0.22 -13.05 -27.58
N SER A 170 -0.92 -14.17 -27.60
CA SER A 170 -0.73 -15.31 -26.70
C SER A 170 -1.46 -16.51 -27.31
N PRO A 171 -1.13 -17.76 -26.91
CA PRO A 171 -1.89 -18.92 -27.37
C PRO A 171 -3.40 -18.76 -27.18
N PHE A 172 -3.82 -18.16 -26.07
CA PHE A 172 -5.23 -17.90 -25.77
C PHE A 172 -5.84 -16.86 -26.71
N GLN A 173 -5.21 -15.70 -26.85
CA GLN A 173 -5.73 -14.64 -27.72
C GLN A 173 -5.76 -15.07 -29.18
N ASP A 174 -4.70 -15.73 -29.66
CA ASP A 174 -4.51 -16.03 -31.08
C ASP A 174 -5.41 -17.19 -31.54
N LYS A 175 -5.73 -18.14 -30.66
CA LYS A 175 -6.50 -19.35 -31.00
C LYS A 175 -7.93 -19.36 -30.47
N LEU A 176 -8.21 -18.69 -29.33
CA LEU A 176 -9.54 -18.64 -28.71
C LEU A 176 -10.25 -17.30 -28.96
N GLY A 177 -9.51 -16.24 -29.31
CA GLY A 177 -10.04 -14.90 -29.57
C GLY A 177 -10.54 -14.19 -28.30
N ASN A 178 -11.12 -13.00 -28.46
CA ASN A 178 -11.46 -12.08 -27.36
C ASN A 178 -12.34 -12.69 -26.25
N GLY A 179 -13.10 -13.74 -26.56
CA GLY A 179 -14.00 -14.40 -25.60
C GLY A 179 -13.29 -15.18 -24.49
N PHE A 180 -11.99 -15.48 -24.63
CA PHE A 180 -11.27 -16.32 -23.66
C PHE A 180 -11.25 -15.73 -22.25
N ILE A 181 -11.22 -14.39 -22.14
CA ILE A 181 -11.18 -13.70 -20.84
C ILE A 181 -12.50 -13.91 -20.12
N GLU A 182 -13.63 -13.63 -20.78
CA GLU A 182 -14.95 -13.87 -20.20
C GLU A 182 -15.13 -15.33 -19.80
N GLU A 183 -14.71 -16.25 -20.69
CA GLU A 183 -14.75 -17.68 -20.43
C GLU A 183 -13.97 -18.04 -19.16
N ALA A 184 -12.74 -17.52 -19.00
CA ALA A 184 -11.93 -17.73 -17.81
C ALA A 184 -12.61 -17.22 -16.52
N PHE A 185 -13.21 -16.02 -16.54
CA PHE A 185 -13.95 -15.48 -15.39
C PHE A 185 -15.19 -16.32 -15.03
N ARG A 186 -15.95 -16.77 -16.03
CA ARG A 186 -17.11 -17.64 -15.79
C ARG A 186 -16.71 -19.00 -15.24
N THR A 187 -15.65 -19.61 -15.78
CA THR A 187 -15.08 -20.86 -15.26
C THR A 187 -14.58 -20.69 -13.83
N ALA A 188 -13.87 -19.59 -13.54
CA ALA A 188 -13.37 -19.29 -12.20
C ALA A 188 -14.52 -19.15 -11.18
N ARG A 189 -15.57 -18.41 -11.53
CA ARG A 189 -16.75 -18.26 -10.66
C ARG A 189 -17.45 -19.59 -10.38
N ALA A 190 -17.51 -20.49 -11.36
CA ALA A 190 -18.09 -21.82 -11.18
C ALA A 190 -17.25 -22.70 -10.24
N ALA A 191 -15.92 -22.55 -10.26
CA ALA A 191 -15.01 -23.32 -9.41
C ALA A 191 -15.06 -22.87 -7.94
N ASP A 192 -15.00 -21.55 -7.69
CA ASP A 192 -15.14 -20.96 -6.35
C ASP A 192 -16.02 -19.71 -6.36
N PRO A 193 -17.30 -19.82 -5.95
CA PRO A 193 -18.20 -18.68 -5.85
C PRO A 193 -17.83 -17.64 -4.80
N ALA A 194 -16.98 -17.97 -3.82
CA ALA A 194 -16.67 -17.09 -2.69
C ALA A 194 -15.44 -16.20 -2.92
N ALA A 195 -14.49 -16.63 -3.76
CA ALA A 195 -13.29 -15.84 -4.06
C ALA A 195 -13.63 -14.60 -4.90
N LYS A 196 -12.91 -13.49 -4.64
CA LYS A 196 -12.96 -12.32 -5.53
C LYS A 196 -12.19 -12.58 -6.82
N LEU A 197 -12.76 -12.24 -7.97
CA LEU A 197 -12.17 -12.47 -9.28
C LEU A 197 -11.66 -11.15 -9.87
N CYS A 198 -10.34 -11.04 -10.01
CA CYS A 198 -9.66 -9.84 -10.49
C CYS A 198 -9.09 -10.01 -11.90
N TYR A 199 -9.11 -8.92 -12.67
CA TYR A 199 -8.21 -8.72 -13.82
C TYR A 199 -6.98 -7.95 -13.32
N ASN A 200 -5.75 -8.34 -13.68
CA ASN A 200 -4.53 -7.68 -13.19
C ASN A 200 -3.61 -7.27 -14.36
N ASP A 201 -3.00 -6.08 -14.30
CA ASP A 201 -2.14 -5.58 -15.38
C ASP A 201 -1.22 -4.42 -14.95
N TYR A 202 -0.07 -4.28 -15.61
CA TYR A 202 0.84 -3.13 -15.48
C TYR A 202 0.57 -2.05 -16.52
N ASN A 203 1.16 -0.86 -16.34
CA ASN A 203 1.00 0.31 -17.21
C ASN A 203 -0.47 0.73 -17.39
N THR A 204 -1.34 0.29 -16.50
CA THR A 204 -2.75 0.69 -16.45
C THR A 204 -3.01 1.75 -15.40
N ASP A 205 -1.95 2.19 -14.72
CA ASP A 205 -1.93 3.04 -13.53
C ASP A 205 -2.42 4.48 -13.77
N GLY A 206 -2.25 5.00 -14.99
CA GLY A 206 -2.80 6.30 -15.44
C GLY A 206 -3.77 6.15 -16.60
N VAL A 207 -4.44 7.24 -17.01
CA VAL A 207 -5.34 7.24 -18.16
C VAL A 207 -4.53 7.21 -19.45
N ASN A 208 -4.62 6.08 -20.17
CA ASN A 208 -3.94 5.86 -21.44
C ASN A 208 -4.74 4.85 -22.29
N ALA A 209 -4.25 4.51 -23.48
CA ALA A 209 -4.94 3.59 -24.38
C ALA A 209 -5.17 2.19 -23.78
N LYS A 210 -4.17 1.67 -23.04
CA LYS A 210 -4.24 0.35 -22.39
C LYS A 210 -5.27 0.36 -21.26
N SER A 211 -5.21 1.32 -20.35
CA SER A 211 -6.17 1.44 -19.25
C SER A 211 -7.59 1.74 -19.74
N ASN A 212 -7.75 2.50 -20.84
CA ASN A 212 -9.05 2.69 -21.51
C ASN A 212 -9.62 1.37 -22.06
N ALA A 213 -8.79 0.51 -22.64
CA ALA A 213 -9.22 -0.78 -23.16
C ALA A 213 -9.64 -1.73 -22.03
N VAL A 214 -8.88 -1.77 -20.93
CA VAL A 214 -9.26 -2.50 -19.71
C VAL A 214 -10.57 -1.95 -19.13
N TYR A 215 -10.71 -0.63 -19.01
CA TYR A 215 -11.93 0.03 -18.53
C TYR A 215 -13.15 -0.37 -19.37
N ASN A 216 -13.03 -0.33 -20.69
CA ASN A 216 -14.11 -0.71 -21.60
C ASN A 216 -14.49 -2.20 -21.46
N MET A 217 -13.51 -3.09 -21.28
CA MET A 217 -13.75 -4.50 -21.01
C MET A 217 -14.51 -4.71 -19.69
N VAL A 218 -14.08 -4.05 -18.61
CA VAL A 218 -14.75 -4.14 -17.30
C VAL A 218 -16.18 -3.62 -17.40
N ARG A 219 -16.39 -2.46 -18.04
CA ARG A 219 -17.72 -1.89 -18.26
C ARG A 219 -18.64 -2.85 -19.01
N ASP A 220 -18.16 -3.44 -20.11
CA ASP A 220 -18.91 -4.44 -20.89
C ASP A 220 -19.25 -5.68 -20.04
N PHE A 221 -18.28 -6.19 -19.29
CA PHE A 221 -18.47 -7.35 -18.41
C PHE A 221 -19.53 -7.09 -17.33
N LYS A 222 -19.49 -5.91 -16.70
CA LYS A 222 -20.50 -5.51 -15.72
C LYS A 222 -21.88 -5.38 -16.35
N ALA A 223 -21.99 -4.82 -17.55
CA ALA A 223 -23.25 -4.70 -18.28
C ALA A 223 -23.87 -6.05 -18.66
N ARG A 224 -23.04 -7.06 -18.97
CA ARG A 224 -23.49 -8.40 -19.38
C ARG A 224 -23.50 -9.45 -18.27
N GLY A 225 -23.24 -9.06 -17.01
CA GLY A 225 -23.20 -9.97 -15.88
C GLY A 225 -22.08 -11.02 -15.93
N VAL A 226 -20.92 -10.66 -16.50
CA VAL A 226 -19.69 -11.46 -16.38
C VAL A 226 -19.12 -11.24 -14.96
N PRO A 227 -18.72 -12.31 -14.23
CA PRO A 227 -18.37 -12.21 -12.83
C PRO A 227 -16.97 -11.63 -12.62
N ILE A 228 -16.84 -10.30 -12.71
CA ILE A 228 -15.62 -9.55 -12.36
C ILE A 228 -15.87 -8.70 -11.11
N ASP A 229 -15.03 -8.89 -10.10
CA ASP A 229 -15.16 -8.23 -8.81
C ASP A 229 -14.13 -7.12 -8.60
N CYS A 230 -12.96 -7.24 -9.25
CA CYS A 230 -11.85 -6.32 -9.03
C CYS A 230 -10.97 -6.09 -10.27
N VAL A 231 -10.24 -4.97 -10.23
CA VAL A 231 -9.10 -4.70 -11.11
C VAL A 231 -7.86 -4.44 -10.26
N GLY A 232 -6.80 -5.20 -10.53
CA GLY A 232 -5.48 -5.05 -9.96
C GLY A 232 -4.62 -4.13 -10.83
N PHE A 233 -3.99 -3.16 -10.17
CA PHE A 233 -2.99 -2.26 -10.75
C PHE A 233 -1.63 -2.67 -10.20
N GLN A 234 -0.77 -3.22 -11.06
CA GLN A 234 0.53 -3.74 -10.62
C GLN A 234 1.38 -2.63 -10.01
N SER A 235 1.38 -1.41 -10.60
CA SER A 235 2.04 -0.24 -10.02
C SER A 235 3.57 -0.41 -9.84
N HIS A 236 4.22 -0.99 -10.85
CA HIS A 236 5.67 -0.99 -11.00
C HIS A 236 6.16 0.36 -11.53
N PHE A 237 6.87 1.15 -10.70
CA PHE A 237 7.31 2.49 -11.06
C PHE A 237 8.84 2.64 -11.05
N ASN A 238 9.33 3.59 -11.83
CA ASN A 238 10.74 4.00 -11.88
C ASN A 238 10.85 5.44 -12.46
N SER A 239 12.06 5.90 -12.76
CA SER A 239 12.28 7.24 -13.32
C SER A 239 11.72 7.43 -14.74
N ALA A 240 11.64 6.36 -15.55
CA ALA A 240 11.07 6.38 -16.89
C ALA A 240 9.55 6.17 -16.91
N SER A 241 9.00 5.52 -15.88
CA SER A 241 7.56 5.34 -15.66
C SER A 241 7.20 5.75 -14.22
N PRO A 242 7.12 7.07 -13.93
CA PRO A 242 6.80 7.56 -12.60
C PRO A 242 5.32 7.34 -12.27
N VAL A 243 4.96 7.48 -10.98
CA VAL A 243 3.56 7.49 -10.54
C VAL A 243 2.79 8.56 -11.33
N PRO A 244 1.74 8.19 -12.10
CA PRO A 244 1.00 9.14 -12.92
C PRO A 244 0.29 10.21 -12.08
N GLY A 245 0.24 11.45 -12.59
CA GLY A 245 -0.47 12.55 -11.91
C GLY A 245 -1.98 12.33 -11.78
N ASP A 246 -2.55 11.45 -12.59
CA ASP A 246 -3.96 11.06 -12.63
C ASP A 246 -4.24 9.70 -11.96
N TYR A 247 -3.26 9.11 -11.25
CA TYR A 247 -3.35 7.76 -10.66
C TYR A 247 -4.63 7.55 -9.82
N GLN A 248 -4.93 8.45 -8.88
CA GLN A 248 -6.16 8.37 -8.08
C GLN A 248 -7.44 8.46 -8.94
N ALA A 249 -7.48 9.38 -9.90
CA ALA A 249 -8.66 9.55 -10.76
C ALA A 249 -8.89 8.32 -11.65
N ASN A 250 -7.79 7.71 -12.11
CA ASN A 250 -7.82 6.47 -12.85
C ASN A 250 -8.32 5.30 -11.97
N LEU A 251 -7.87 5.15 -10.73
CA LEU A 251 -8.44 4.16 -9.80
C LEU A 251 -9.94 4.40 -9.59
N GLN A 252 -10.36 5.66 -9.41
CA GLN A 252 -11.75 6.02 -9.14
C GLN A 252 -12.68 5.63 -10.28
N ARG A 253 -12.31 5.85 -11.56
CA ARG A 253 -13.21 5.48 -12.67
C ARG A 253 -13.50 3.98 -12.73
N PHE A 254 -12.56 3.11 -12.35
CA PHE A 254 -12.84 1.68 -12.25
C PHE A 254 -13.76 1.37 -11.07
N ALA A 255 -13.53 2.02 -9.92
CA ALA A 255 -14.43 1.92 -8.78
C ALA A 255 -15.88 2.35 -9.12
N ASP A 256 -16.05 3.36 -9.96
CA ASP A 256 -17.36 3.84 -10.43
C ASP A 256 -18.11 2.82 -11.30
N LEU A 257 -17.42 1.84 -11.88
CA LEU A 257 -18.05 0.68 -12.56
C LEU A 257 -18.58 -0.37 -11.58
N GLY A 258 -18.39 -0.17 -10.26
CA GLY A 258 -18.86 -1.08 -9.22
C GLY A 258 -17.97 -2.31 -9.01
N VAL A 259 -16.70 -2.24 -9.42
CA VAL A 259 -15.66 -3.20 -9.05
C VAL A 259 -14.76 -2.62 -7.98
N ASP A 260 -14.12 -3.46 -7.19
CA ASP A 260 -13.04 -3.03 -6.31
C ASP A 260 -11.76 -2.75 -7.12
N VAL A 261 -10.89 -1.89 -6.59
CA VAL A 261 -9.53 -1.73 -7.10
C VAL A 261 -8.53 -2.21 -6.06
N GLN A 262 -7.41 -2.74 -6.52
CA GLN A 262 -6.33 -3.24 -5.67
C GLN A 262 -4.99 -2.82 -6.25
N ILE A 263 -4.07 -2.39 -5.41
CA ILE A 263 -2.67 -2.19 -5.80
C ILE A 263 -1.97 -3.51 -5.52
N THR A 264 -1.45 -4.17 -6.55
CA THR A 264 -1.18 -5.62 -6.49
C THR A 264 0.31 -5.96 -6.47
N GLU A 265 1.17 -5.12 -7.03
CA GLU A 265 2.59 -5.45 -7.25
C GLU A 265 3.51 -4.23 -7.01
N LEU A 266 3.17 -3.40 -6.03
CA LEU A 266 3.82 -2.11 -5.84
C LEU A 266 5.32 -2.26 -5.59
N ASP A 267 6.11 -1.68 -6.48
CA ASP A 267 7.53 -1.42 -6.28
C ASP A 267 7.91 -0.10 -6.98
N ILE A 268 8.84 0.65 -6.40
CA ILE A 268 9.23 1.97 -6.93
C ILE A 268 10.75 2.07 -6.85
N GLU A 269 11.44 1.98 -7.98
CA GLU A 269 12.90 2.12 -8.00
C GLU A 269 13.36 3.50 -7.49
N GLY A 270 14.52 3.52 -6.83
CA GLY A 270 15.13 4.69 -6.24
C GLY A 270 15.39 4.53 -4.75
N SER A 271 15.64 5.65 -4.07
CA SER A 271 15.88 5.67 -2.63
C SER A 271 15.57 7.05 -2.03
N GLY A 272 15.66 7.15 -0.70
CA GLY A 272 15.52 8.42 0.01
C GLY A 272 14.12 9.06 -0.11
N THR A 273 14.09 10.39 -0.01
CA THR A 273 12.85 11.17 0.07
C THR A 273 11.98 11.07 -1.19
N ALA A 274 12.59 10.98 -2.38
CA ALA A 274 11.83 10.90 -3.64
C ALA A 274 11.01 9.61 -3.71
N GLN A 275 11.66 8.46 -3.45
CA GLN A 275 10.97 7.17 -3.37
C GLN A 275 9.89 7.18 -2.28
N ALA A 276 10.21 7.73 -1.10
CA ALA A 276 9.27 7.82 0.02
C ALA A 276 8.01 8.63 -0.32
N ASN A 277 8.16 9.76 -1.02
CA ASN A 277 7.04 10.58 -1.48
C ASN A 277 6.17 9.82 -2.50
N SER A 278 6.77 9.12 -3.45
CA SER A 278 6.03 8.33 -4.44
C SER A 278 5.20 7.22 -3.78
N TYR A 279 5.80 6.47 -2.85
CA TYR A 279 5.07 5.47 -2.06
C TYR A 279 3.91 6.10 -1.28
N SER A 280 4.16 7.24 -0.63
CA SER A 280 3.13 7.98 0.11
C SER A 280 1.97 8.42 -0.79
N ASN A 281 2.27 8.88 -2.01
CA ASN A 281 1.25 9.30 -2.97
C ASN A 281 0.37 8.12 -3.42
N VAL A 282 0.96 6.96 -3.71
CA VAL A 282 0.24 5.74 -4.06
C VAL A 282 -0.70 5.30 -2.92
N VAL A 283 -0.22 5.29 -1.68
CA VAL A 283 -1.03 4.94 -0.51
C VAL A 283 -2.20 5.92 -0.33
N ARG A 284 -1.95 7.22 -0.40
CA ARG A 284 -3.01 8.24 -0.27
C ARG A 284 -4.05 8.12 -1.38
N ALA A 285 -3.63 7.84 -2.61
CA ALA A 285 -4.56 7.60 -3.72
C ALA A 285 -5.48 6.40 -3.45
N CYS A 286 -4.95 5.29 -2.93
CA CYS A 286 -5.78 4.16 -2.52
C CYS A 286 -6.74 4.52 -1.37
N LEU A 287 -6.27 5.26 -0.36
CA LEU A 287 -7.13 5.69 0.75
C LEU A 287 -8.25 6.64 0.32
N ALA A 288 -8.02 7.45 -0.71
CA ALA A 288 -9.01 8.37 -1.26
C ALA A 288 -10.11 7.66 -2.08
N VAL A 289 -9.86 6.45 -2.58
CA VAL A 289 -10.85 5.65 -3.31
C VAL A 289 -11.48 4.62 -2.37
N SER A 290 -12.77 4.77 -2.07
CA SER A 290 -13.48 3.95 -1.08
C SER A 290 -13.40 2.44 -1.39
N ARG A 291 -13.45 2.09 -2.69
CA ARG A 291 -13.34 0.72 -3.22
C ARG A 291 -11.92 0.26 -3.51
N CYS A 292 -10.89 1.04 -3.20
CA CYS A 292 -9.54 0.48 -3.15
C CYS A 292 -9.45 -0.41 -1.91
N THR A 293 -9.20 -1.71 -2.04
CA THR A 293 -9.37 -2.65 -0.91
C THR A 293 -8.07 -3.11 -0.26
N GLY A 294 -6.93 -2.82 -0.88
CA GLY A 294 -5.62 -3.13 -0.31
C GLY A 294 -4.46 -2.85 -1.24
N ILE A 295 -3.27 -3.01 -0.67
CA ILE A 295 -1.98 -2.72 -1.28
C ILE A 295 -1.08 -3.92 -1.04
N THR A 296 -0.44 -4.42 -2.10
CA THR A 296 0.60 -5.44 -2.02
C THR A 296 1.88 -4.88 -2.62
N VAL A 297 3.00 -4.99 -1.91
CA VAL A 297 4.33 -4.68 -2.45
C VAL A 297 4.95 -5.94 -3.08
N TRP A 298 5.70 -5.80 -4.17
CA TRP A 298 6.24 -6.94 -4.91
C TRP A 298 7.56 -7.48 -4.33
N GLY A 299 7.48 -7.88 -3.06
CA GLY A 299 8.55 -8.51 -2.29
C GLY A 299 8.66 -7.97 -0.87
N VAL A 300 9.41 -8.68 -0.03
CA VAL A 300 9.64 -8.30 1.38
C VAL A 300 10.85 -7.38 1.55
N THR A 301 11.95 -7.62 0.83
CA THR A 301 13.24 -6.92 0.99
C THR A 301 13.89 -6.68 -0.35
N ASP A 302 14.61 -5.56 -0.50
CA ASP A 302 15.43 -5.26 -1.68
C ASP A 302 16.38 -6.41 -2.05
N LYS A 303 16.82 -7.23 -1.08
CA LYS A 303 17.69 -8.41 -1.29
C LYS A 303 17.14 -9.38 -2.34
N TYR A 304 15.82 -9.54 -2.40
CA TYR A 304 15.14 -10.54 -3.22
C TYR A 304 14.21 -9.96 -4.27
N SER A 305 14.17 -8.63 -4.42
CA SER A 305 13.36 -8.01 -5.46
C SER A 305 13.84 -8.46 -6.85
N TRP A 306 12.90 -8.76 -7.75
CA TRP A 306 13.17 -8.93 -9.19
C TRP A 306 13.83 -7.70 -9.83
N ARG A 307 13.78 -6.53 -9.15
CA ARG A 307 14.39 -5.26 -9.52
C ARG A 307 15.41 -4.78 -8.48
N ALA A 308 16.12 -5.70 -7.83
CA ALA A 308 17.03 -5.41 -6.71
C ALA A 308 18.03 -4.27 -6.97
N SER A 309 18.53 -4.12 -8.21
CA SER A 309 19.45 -3.04 -8.59
C SER A 309 18.85 -1.64 -8.43
N GLY A 310 17.52 -1.51 -8.49
CA GLY A 310 16.81 -0.26 -8.27
C GLY A 310 16.36 -0.03 -6.82
N THR A 311 16.70 -0.93 -5.89
CA THR A 311 16.33 -0.87 -4.47
C THR A 311 14.87 -0.45 -4.24
N PRO A 312 13.88 -1.19 -4.75
CA PRO A 312 12.56 -0.63 -5.00
C PRO A 312 11.56 -0.81 -3.86
N LEU A 313 11.90 -1.54 -2.79
CA LEU A 313 10.98 -1.98 -1.74
C LEU A 313 11.07 -1.14 -0.45
N LEU A 314 10.36 -1.54 0.59
CA LEU A 314 10.26 -0.82 1.87
C LEU A 314 11.39 -1.17 2.86
N PHE A 315 12.07 -2.30 2.66
CA PHE A 315 13.16 -2.79 3.49
C PHE A 315 14.41 -2.98 2.65
N ASP A 316 15.56 -2.57 3.18
CA ASP A 316 16.85 -2.75 2.52
C ASP A 316 17.30 -4.23 2.53
N GLY A 317 18.47 -4.51 1.94
CA GLY A 317 19.02 -5.87 1.86
C GLY A 317 19.36 -6.52 3.21
N ASN A 318 19.39 -5.73 4.29
CA ASN A 318 19.61 -6.17 5.67
C ASN A 318 18.33 -6.11 6.51
N TYR A 319 17.16 -5.98 5.88
CA TYR A 319 15.84 -5.87 6.51
C TYR A 319 15.62 -4.58 7.32
N ASN A 320 16.47 -3.56 7.18
CA ASN A 320 16.22 -2.28 7.82
C ASN A 320 15.10 -1.51 7.08
N LYS A 321 14.25 -0.84 7.86
CA LYS A 321 13.18 0.03 7.35
C LYS A 321 13.79 1.22 6.59
N LYS A 322 13.39 1.39 5.33
CA LYS A 322 13.81 2.54 4.49
C LYS A 322 12.91 3.77 4.75
N PRO A 323 13.30 4.97 4.31
CA PRO A 323 12.42 6.14 4.34
C PRO A 323 11.04 5.90 3.72
N ALA A 324 10.97 5.04 2.69
CA ALA A 324 9.72 4.61 2.08
C ALA A 324 8.78 3.89 3.06
N TYR A 325 9.31 3.00 3.93
CA TYR A 325 8.52 2.34 4.98
C TYR A 325 7.83 3.38 5.87
N THR A 326 8.59 4.35 6.39
CA THR A 326 8.07 5.36 7.30
C THR A 326 7.00 6.23 6.63
N ALA A 327 7.20 6.57 5.36
CA ALA A 327 6.24 7.35 4.59
C ALA A 327 4.93 6.59 4.31
N VAL A 328 5.00 5.28 4.04
CA VAL A 328 3.82 4.41 3.91
C VAL A 328 3.09 4.32 5.24
N LEU A 329 3.78 3.98 6.33
CA LEU A 329 3.18 3.86 7.66
C LEU A 329 2.49 5.16 8.09
N THR A 330 3.15 6.29 7.88
CA THR A 330 2.59 7.62 8.17
C THR A 330 1.37 7.93 7.31
N ALA A 331 1.39 7.60 6.02
CA ALA A 331 0.24 7.79 5.13
C ALA A 331 -0.97 6.94 5.54
N LEU A 332 -0.73 5.75 6.11
CA LEU A 332 -1.77 4.90 6.70
C LEU A 332 -2.27 5.42 8.06
N GLY A 333 -1.70 6.51 8.58
CA GLY A 333 -2.03 7.07 9.90
C GLY A 333 -1.41 6.30 11.06
N GLY A 334 -0.45 5.41 10.79
CA GLY A 334 0.38 4.80 11.82
C GLY A 334 1.47 5.76 12.29
N THR A 335 1.97 5.53 13.49
CA THR A 335 3.17 6.21 14.00
C THR A 335 4.28 5.19 14.03
N SER A 336 5.45 5.50 13.45
CA SER A 336 6.62 4.69 13.70
C SER A 336 7.01 4.84 15.17
N SER A 337 6.61 3.87 16.01
CA SER A 337 7.32 3.65 17.26
C SER A 337 8.76 3.31 16.85
N GLY A 338 9.67 4.27 16.99
CA GLY A 338 11.02 4.24 16.44
C GLY A 338 11.83 3.05 16.95
N GLY A 339 11.68 1.90 16.30
CA GLY A 339 12.53 0.73 16.38
C GLY A 339 13.42 0.66 15.14
N GLY A 340 14.35 1.60 15.05
CA GLY A 340 15.45 1.58 14.09
C GLY A 340 16.72 1.83 14.89
N GLY A 341 17.35 0.76 15.36
CA GLY A 341 18.66 0.85 15.97
C GLY A 341 19.68 1.33 14.93
N GLY A 342 20.46 2.35 15.30
CA GLY A 342 21.80 2.52 14.73
C GLY A 342 22.07 3.74 13.85
N THR A 343 21.37 4.88 14.01
CA THR A 343 21.97 6.21 13.79
C THR A 343 21.23 7.24 14.62
N ALA A 344 21.96 8.17 15.23
CA ALA A 344 21.35 9.31 15.91
C ALA A 344 20.54 10.09 14.84
N ALA A 345 19.21 10.11 14.95
CA ALA A 345 18.33 10.75 13.98
C ALA A 345 17.49 11.82 14.68
N CYS A 346 17.14 12.88 13.95
CA CYS A 346 16.26 13.93 14.46
C CYS A 346 15.20 14.30 13.42
N THR A 347 14.12 14.94 13.87
CA THR A 347 13.02 15.42 13.02
C THR A 347 12.76 16.89 13.31
N VAL A 348 12.13 17.59 12.36
CA VAL A 348 11.71 18.99 12.52
C VAL A 348 10.24 19.17 12.20
N SER A 349 9.59 20.06 12.95
CA SER A 349 8.24 20.54 12.66
C SER A 349 8.22 22.06 12.65
N TYR A 350 7.34 22.63 11.82
CA TYR A 350 7.16 24.08 11.70
C TYR A 350 5.79 24.48 12.24
N SER A 351 5.75 25.63 12.90
CA SER A 351 4.50 26.34 13.21
C SER A 351 4.67 27.83 12.94
N LYS A 352 3.73 28.41 12.20
CA LYS A 352 3.63 29.87 12.09
C LYS A 352 3.10 30.41 13.42
N GLN A 353 3.75 31.45 13.92
CA GLN A 353 3.41 32.12 15.17
C GLN A 353 2.70 33.44 14.85
N GLU A 354 3.09 34.53 15.49
CA GLU A 354 2.49 35.84 15.27
C GLU A 354 2.66 36.31 13.83
N GLU A 355 1.62 36.94 13.28
CA GLU A 355 1.58 37.43 11.91
C GLU A 355 1.08 38.88 11.88
N TRP A 356 1.78 39.72 11.12
CA TRP A 356 1.46 41.12 10.83
C TRP A 356 1.22 41.31 9.34
N SER A 357 0.85 42.53 8.92
CA SER A 357 0.64 42.86 7.51
C SER A 357 1.90 42.65 6.66
N ASP A 358 3.09 42.91 7.21
CA ASP A 358 4.37 42.94 6.51
C ASP A 358 5.29 41.76 6.83
N ARG A 359 5.06 41.01 7.92
CA ARG A 359 5.94 39.92 8.39
C ARG A 359 5.21 38.85 9.20
N PHE A 360 5.86 37.72 9.46
CA PHE A 360 5.41 36.71 10.40
C PHE A 360 6.57 36.03 11.13
N ASN A 361 6.30 35.48 12.30
CA ASN A 361 7.23 34.65 13.05
C ASN A 361 7.04 33.16 12.70
N GLY A 362 8.14 32.44 12.58
CA GLY A 362 8.18 30.99 12.44
C GLY A 362 8.86 30.36 13.65
N LYS A 363 8.30 29.25 14.15
CA LYS A 363 8.93 28.40 15.16
C LYS A 363 9.20 27.02 14.57
N VAL A 364 10.43 26.55 14.70
CA VAL A 364 10.84 25.21 14.32
C VAL A 364 11.18 24.42 15.56
N THR A 365 10.55 23.28 15.74
CA THR A 365 10.83 22.34 16.83
C THR A 365 11.65 21.19 16.30
N VAL A 366 12.85 20.99 16.84
CA VAL A 366 13.76 19.88 16.55
C VAL A 366 13.57 18.81 17.62
N THR A 367 13.35 17.56 17.23
CA THR A 367 13.13 16.44 18.16
C THR A 367 14.11 15.32 17.87
N ALA A 368 14.84 14.84 18.88
CA ALA A 368 15.65 13.64 18.76
C ALA A 368 14.77 12.40 18.62
N GLY A 369 15.22 11.45 17.80
CA GLY A 369 14.57 10.15 17.62
C GLY A 369 14.73 9.24 18.84
N GLY A 370 14.76 7.92 18.60
CA GLY A 370 14.88 6.91 19.66
C GLY A 370 16.24 6.89 20.39
N SER A 371 17.22 7.65 19.92
CA SER A 371 18.55 7.78 20.52
C SER A 371 18.85 9.24 20.83
N ALA A 372 19.67 9.47 21.85
CA ALA A 372 20.21 10.81 22.10
C ALA A 372 21.06 11.27 20.90
N ILE A 373 21.04 12.58 20.63
CA ILE A 373 21.87 13.23 19.63
C ILE A 373 22.82 14.20 20.34
N GLY A 374 24.04 14.40 19.85
CA GLY A 374 25.01 15.34 20.44
C GLY A 374 24.88 16.76 19.86
N ASN A 375 24.44 16.85 18.61
CA ASN A 375 24.16 18.11 17.93
C ASN A 375 23.08 17.92 16.84
N TRP A 376 22.58 19.02 16.29
CA TRP A 376 21.64 19.01 15.17
C TRP A 376 21.85 20.19 14.22
N THR A 377 21.46 20.02 12.97
CA THR A 377 21.36 21.11 11.99
C THR A 377 20.12 20.95 11.14
N THR A 378 19.49 22.03 10.71
CA THR A 378 18.33 22.00 9.79
C THR A 378 18.30 23.25 8.93
N THR A 379 17.74 23.15 7.73
CA THR A 379 17.59 24.31 6.84
C THR A 379 16.17 24.85 6.83
N VAL A 380 16.04 26.16 6.65
CA VAL A 380 14.78 26.87 6.40
C VAL A 380 14.96 27.65 5.11
N THR A 381 14.12 27.37 4.12
CA THR A 381 14.11 28.07 2.84
C THR A 381 12.88 28.96 2.76
N VAL A 382 13.09 30.25 2.55
CA VAL A 382 12.00 31.21 2.26
C VAL A 382 11.89 31.46 0.75
N THR A 383 10.68 31.77 0.28
CA THR A 383 10.43 31.99 -1.15
C THR A 383 10.67 33.45 -1.50
N SER A 384 11.58 33.75 -2.44
CA SER A 384 11.75 35.11 -2.98
C SER A 384 10.39 35.68 -3.41
N PRO A 385 10.03 36.93 -3.04
CA PRO A 385 10.90 37.98 -2.48
C PRO A 385 11.02 38.02 -0.94
N GLN A 386 10.53 37.01 -0.22
CA GLN A 386 10.63 36.96 1.24
C GLN A 386 12.08 37.00 1.71
N LYS A 387 12.32 37.55 2.90
CA LYS A 387 13.62 37.53 3.56
C LYS A 387 13.46 37.25 5.05
N ILE A 388 14.35 36.45 5.62
CA ILE A 388 14.43 36.33 7.08
C ILE A 388 15.20 37.54 7.62
N SER A 389 14.60 38.25 8.58
CA SER A 389 15.15 39.50 9.14
C SER A 389 15.71 39.36 10.54
N ALA A 390 15.30 38.32 11.28
CA ALA A 390 15.76 38.05 12.64
C ALA A 390 15.68 36.56 12.96
N THR A 391 16.52 36.09 13.88
CA THR A 391 16.54 34.72 14.39
C THR A 391 16.81 34.73 15.90
N TRP A 392 16.38 33.69 16.61
CA TRP A 392 16.69 33.50 18.03
C TRP A 392 16.77 32.01 18.38
N ASN A 393 17.40 31.70 19.52
CA ASN A 393 17.61 30.35 20.04
C ASN A 393 18.37 29.41 19.08
N GLY A 394 19.26 29.97 18.27
CA GLY A 394 20.17 29.21 17.41
C GLY A 394 21.16 30.12 16.68
N THR A 395 22.13 29.50 16.02
CA THR A 395 23.21 30.14 15.27
C THR A 395 23.00 29.90 13.77
N PRO A 396 22.49 30.89 13.01
CA PRO A 396 22.23 30.74 11.58
C PRO A 396 23.49 30.91 10.73
N THR A 397 23.54 30.19 9.62
CA THR A 397 24.42 30.48 8.46
C THR A 397 23.57 30.55 7.20
N TRP A 398 24.03 31.30 6.19
CA TRP A 398 23.24 31.60 4.99
C TRP A 398 23.93 31.07 3.74
N ASP A 399 23.12 30.67 2.76
CA ASP A 399 23.61 30.44 1.40
C ASP A 399 23.91 31.77 0.68
N SER A 400 24.48 31.69 -0.53
CA SER A 400 24.82 32.87 -1.31
C SER A 400 23.61 33.69 -1.77
N SER A 401 22.42 33.07 -1.85
CA SER A 401 21.18 33.78 -2.20
C SER A 401 20.57 34.54 -1.03
N GLY A 402 20.90 34.17 0.22
CA GLY A 402 20.30 34.69 1.44
C GLY A 402 18.88 34.16 1.71
N ASN A 403 18.39 33.20 0.91
CA ASN A 403 17.05 32.62 1.06
C ASN A 403 17.06 31.29 1.81
N VAL A 404 18.22 30.65 1.94
CA VAL A 404 18.37 29.39 2.67
C VAL A 404 19.17 29.63 3.95
N MET A 405 18.49 29.54 5.09
CA MET A 405 19.10 29.58 6.41
C MET A 405 19.41 28.17 6.88
N THR A 406 20.65 27.86 7.20
CA THR A 406 21.00 26.65 7.98
C THR A 406 21.10 27.04 9.45
N MET A 407 20.28 26.43 10.30
CA MET A 407 20.28 26.67 11.73
C MET A 407 21.06 25.59 12.48
N LYS A 408 21.85 26.02 13.47
CA LYS A 408 22.54 25.16 14.44
C LYS A 408 22.20 25.59 15.88
N PRO A 409 22.40 24.74 16.90
CA PRO A 409 22.32 25.12 18.31
C PRO A 409 23.19 26.32 18.65
N ASN A 410 22.69 27.15 19.55
CA ASN A 410 23.50 28.15 20.24
C ASN A 410 23.93 27.56 21.60
N GLY A 411 25.10 26.92 21.64
CA GLY A 411 25.61 26.21 22.81
C GLY A 411 25.42 24.69 22.73
N ASN A 412 24.92 24.07 23.81
CA ASN A 412 24.73 22.62 23.87
C ASN A 412 23.60 22.16 22.93
N GLY A 413 23.97 21.42 21.88
CA GLY A 413 23.05 20.84 20.91
C GLY A 413 22.49 19.48 21.30
N SER A 414 22.91 18.94 22.45
CA SER A 414 22.55 17.58 22.84
C SER A 414 21.08 17.50 23.23
N LEU A 415 20.38 16.51 22.68
CA LEU A 415 19.02 16.17 23.09
C LEU A 415 19.00 14.70 23.50
N ALA A 416 18.41 14.40 24.66
CA ALA A 416 18.10 13.03 25.04
C ALA A 416 17.11 12.41 24.02
N ALA A 417 17.03 11.08 23.98
CA ALA A 417 16.06 10.39 23.12
C ALA A 417 14.63 10.93 23.35
N GLY A 418 13.94 11.28 22.28
CA GLY A 418 12.60 11.88 22.32
C GLY A 418 12.52 13.32 22.82
N ALA A 419 13.62 13.93 23.30
CA ALA A 419 13.63 15.31 23.75
C ALA A 419 13.59 16.28 22.55
N SER A 420 13.04 17.47 22.78
CA SER A 420 12.89 18.50 21.75
C SER A 420 13.43 19.86 22.21
N THR A 421 13.92 20.64 21.24
CA THR A 421 14.21 22.07 21.41
C THR A 421 13.55 22.87 20.29
N SER A 422 13.56 24.20 20.37
CA SER A 422 13.01 25.03 19.31
C SER A 422 13.79 26.33 19.11
N PHE A 423 13.88 26.74 17.84
CA PHE A 423 14.35 28.05 17.46
C PHE A 423 13.27 28.80 16.70
N GLY A 424 13.44 30.12 16.58
CA GLY A 424 12.51 30.94 15.84
C GLY A 424 13.19 31.95 14.93
N PHE A 425 12.41 32.47 13.99
CA PHE A 425 12.84 33.47 13.02
C PHE A 425 11.67 34.34 12.57
N THR A 426 11.98 35.55 12.10
CA THR A 426 11.00 36.46 11.50
C THR A 426 11.20 36.52 9.99
N VAL A 427 10.13 36.34 9.23
CA VAL A 427 10.11 36.45 7.76
C VAL A 427 9.39 37.72 7.35
N MET A 428 10.06 38.59 6.61
CA MET A 428 9.45 39.69 5.88
C MET A 428 8.74 39.12 4.65
N LYS A 429 7.44 39.40 4.50
CA LYS A 429 6.60 38.85 3.43
C LYS A 429 6.99 39.35 2.05
N ASN A 430 7.32 40.64 1.94
CA ASN A 430 7.68 41.32 0.69
C ASN A 430 6.71 41.03 -0.49
N GLY A 431 5.43 40.79 -0.21
CA GLY A 431 4.41 40.45 -1.22
C GLY A 431 4.10 38.95 -1.34
N SER A 432 4.74 38.07 -0.56
CA SER A 432 4.45 36.64 -0.50
C SER A 432 4.07 36.17 0.91
N ASN A 433 3.00 35.37 0.98
CA ASN A 433 2.53 34.72 2.22
C ASN A 433 2.89 33.22 2.27
N ALA A 434 3.79 32.75 1.39
CA ALA A 434 4.22 31.36 1.36
C ALA A 434 4.83 30.95 2.71
N ALA A 435 4.53 29.73 3.16
CA ALA A 435 5.17 29.16 4.32
C ALA A 435 6.62 28.76 3.97
N PRO A 436 7.59 28.91 4.89
CA PRO A 436 8.95 28.43 4.69
C PRO A 436 8.98 26.90 4.50
N VAL A 437 9.90 26.42 3.67
CA VAL A 437 10.16 24.99 3.49
C VAL A 437 11.29 24.57 4.43
N LEU A 438 11.07 23.53 5.24
CA LEU A 438 12.10 22.96 6.09
C LEU A 438 12.89 21.88 5.36
N GLY A 439 14.21 21.87 5.53
CA GLY A 439 15.04 20.73 5.17
C GLY A 439 15.01 19.63 6.22
N SER A 440 15.65 18.50 5.91
CA SER A 440 15.86 17.42 6.87
C SER A 440 16.65 17.90 8.09
N CYS A 441 16.44 17.24 9.22
CA CYS A 441 17.29 17.41 10.39
C CYS A 441 18.48 16.45 10.28
N THR A 442 19.69 16.98 10.40
CA THR A 442 20.92 16.19 10.45
C THR A 442 21.44 16.20 11.87
N ALA A 443 21.49 15.02 12.50
CA ALA A 443 22.07 14.83 13.84
C ALA A 443 23.54 14.37 13.72
N SER A 444 24.36 14.75 14.70
CA SER A 444 25.75 14.30 14.86
C SER A 444 26.09 13.95 16.29
#